data_AF-A0A9X3X9G9-F1
#
_entry.id   AF-A0A9X3X9G9-F1
#
_cell.length_a   1.000
_cell.length_b   1.000
_cell.length_c   1.000
_cell.angle_alpha   90.00
_cell.angle_beta   90.00
_cell.angle_gamma   90.00
#
_symmetry.space_group_name_H-M   'P 1'
#
loop_
_entity.id
_entity.type
_entity.pdbx_description
1 polymer ?
#
loop_
_entity_poly.entity_id
_entity_poly.type
_entity_poly.pdbx_seq_one_letter_code
_entity_poly.pdbx_strand_id
1 'polypeptide(L)'
;MVTHLRTSTSPQLAADICAAIADGLTSDDTTKHLAPLWESLAAKGDALSAERRKLERALGRARARLAVADAQWDPEVAAFGRDVVDKTGGRRDVPPYTRFFKVVSPSAAQDFGVEREVKQGREWLDELGRNPDEPLALKWTPRLGAVTDKLDGASKERANGLRALALQGTSEELYVEDINLELDRLEGDLKKLFPGQPKRVAAFLEPTRPKRKREADSADEGQDGEGS
;
A
#
# COMPACT_ATOMS: atom_id res chain seq x y z
N MET A 1 31.01 -18.36 7.93
CA MET A 1 29.58 -18.72 7.98
C MET A 1 28.84 -17.43 7.69
N VAL A 2 28.37 -17.29 6.45
CA VAL A 2 27.56 -16.14 6.01
C VAL A 2 26.29 -16.12 6.84
N THR A 3 25.91 -14.93 7.29
CA THR A 3 24.59 -14.74 7.90
C THR A 3 23.66 -14.22 6.83
N HIS A 4 22.68 -15.03 6.44
CA HIS A 4 21.67 -14.58 5.48
C HIS A 4 20.79 -13.51 6.09
N LEU A 5 20.39 -12.56 5.24
CA LEU A 5 19.32 -11.63 5.56
C LEU A 5 18.01 -12.40 5.66
N ARG A 6 17.17 -12.03 6.63
CA ARG A 6 15.81 -12.58 6.75
C ARG A 6 14.97 -12.08 5.59
N THR A 7 14.04 -12.88 5.07
CA THR A 7 13.11 -12.45 4.01
C THR A 7 12.28 -11.22 4.40
N SER A 8 12.06 -11.00 5.71
CA SER A 8 11.39 -9.82 6.25
C SER A 8 12.28 -8.57 6.39
N THR A 9 13.54 -8.62 5.93
CA THR A 9 14.45 -7.48 5.95
C THR A 9 13.90 -6.41 5.01
N SER A 10 13.80 -5.17 5.48
CA SER A 10 13.32 -4.08 4.63
C SER A 10 14.33 -3.77 3.51
N PRO A 11 13.87 -3.31 2.33
CA PRO A 11 14.77 -2.93 1.23
C PRO A 11 15.80 -1.88 1.64
N GLN A 12 15.43 -0.94 2.51
CA GLN A 12 16.38 0.07 3.00
C GLN A 12 17.49 -0.55 3.85
N LEU A 13 17.15 -1.42 4.79
CA LEU A 13 18.16 -2.08 5.63
C LEU A 13 19.07 -2.97 4.78
N ALA A 14 18.50 -3.68 3.80
CA ALA A 14 19.27 -4.47 2.84
C ALA A 14 20.20 -3.60 1.99
N ALA A 15 19.73 -2.43 1.52
CA ALA A 15 20.54 -1.45 0.79
C ALA A 15 21.72 -0.94 1.64
N ASP A 16 21.46 -0.57 2.90
CA ASP A 16 22.47 -0.08 3.83
C ASP A 16 23.57 -1.14 4.08
N ILE A 17 23.17 -2.43 4.18
CA ILE A 17 24.11 -3.56 4.30
C ILE A 17 24.94 -3.70 3.02
N CYS A 18 24.32 -3.63 1.85
CA CYS A 18 25.03 -3.69 0.57
C CYS A 18 26.03 -2.54 0.42
N ALA A 19 25.65 -1.32 0.81
CA ALA A 19 26.53 -0.16 0.80
C ALA A 19 27.73 -0.34 1.73
N ALA A 20 27.51 -0.83 2.96
CA ALA A 20 28.60 -1.10 3.90
C ALA A 20 29.57 -2.20 3.39
N ILE A 21 29.05 -3.22 2.69
CA ILE A 21 29.90 -4.23 2.03
C ILE A 21 30.69 -3.60 0.89
N ALA A 22 30.05 -2.80 0.03
CA ALA A 22 30.72 -2.09 -1.06
C ALA A 22 31.87 -1.20 -0.55
N ASP A 23 31.62 -0.40 0.48
CA ASP A 23 32.63 0.46 1.11
C ASP A 23 33.83 -0.36 1.63
N GLY A 24 33.55 -1.48 2.29
CA GLY A 24 34.58 -2.42 2.73
C GLY A 24 35.42 -2.93 1.56
N LEU A 25 34.76 -3.39 0.48
CA LEU A 25 35.44 -3.93 -0.70
C LEU A 25 36.26 -2.88 -1.44
N THR A 26 35.75 -1.65 -1.58
CA THR A 26 36.43 -0.52 -2.25
C THR A 26 37.67 -0.07 -1.49
N SER A 27 37.66 -0.18 -0.16
CA SER A 27 38.80 0.21 0.69
C SER A 27 40.02 -0.73 0.59
N ASP A 28 39.87 -1.91 -0.03
CA ASP A 28 40.94 -2.90 -0.21
C ASP A 28 41.23 -3.11 -1.71
N ASP A 29 42.47 -2.82 -2.11
CA ASP A 29 42.93 -2.91 -3.50
C ASP A 29 42.73 -4.29 -4.13
N THR A 30 42.72 -5.35 -3.33
CA THR A 30 42.54 -6.73 -3.79
C THR A 30 41.08 -7.01 -4.14
N THR A 31 40.14 -6.42 -3.40
CA THR A 31 38.70 -6.72 -3.51
C THR A 31 37.89 -5.65 -4.20
N LYS A 32 38.46 -4.47 -4.50
CA LYS A 32 37.74 -3.35 -5.11
C LYS A 32 36.97 -3.70 -6.39
N HIS A 33 37.43 -4.69 -7.15
CA HIS A 33 36.75 -5.15 -8.36
C HIS A 33 35.40 -5.84 -8.11
N LEU A 34 35.14 -6.27 -6.87
CA LEU A 34 33.89 -6.88 -6.43
C LEU A 34 32.86 -5.83 -5.97
N ALA A 35 33.29 -4.63 -5.61
CA ALA A 35 32.44 -3.57 -5.07
C ALA A 35 31.28 -3.12 -6.00
N PRO A 36 31.45 -2.99 -7.33
CA PRO A 36 30.39 -2.44 -8.21
C PRO A 36 29.06 -3.20 -8.16
N LEU A 37 29.09 -4.52 -7.95
CA LEU A 37 27.87 -5.32 -7.78
C LEU A 37 27.09 -4.88 -6.53
N TRP A 38 27.80 -4.67 -5.42
CA TRP A 38 27.21 -4.28 -4.15
C TRP A 38 26.69 -2.85 -4.17
N GLU A 39 27.38 -1.94 -4.85
CA GLU A 39 26.88 -0.58 -5.13
C GLU A 39 25.58 -0.63 -5.94
N SER A 40 25.52 -1.49 -6.97
CA SER A 40 24.30 -1.68 -7.76
C SER A 40 23.16 -2.27 -6.94
N LEU A 41 23.43 -3.22 -6.04
CA LEU A 41 22.43 -3.80 -5.14
C LEU A 41 21.93 -2.78 -4.11
N ALA A 42 22.82 -1.93 -3.59
CA ALA A 42 22.43 -0.83 -2.71
C ALA A 42 21.49 0.15 -3.42
N ALA A 43 21.87 0.60 -4.62
CA ALA A 43 21.03 1.49 -5.44
C ALA A 43 19.66 0.87 -5.79
N LYS A 44 19.61 -0.45 -6.06
CA LYS A 44 18.35 -1.18 -6.29
C LYS A 44 17.45 -1.14 -5.04
N GLY A 45 18.02 -1.36 -3.85
CA GLY A 45 17.26 -1.31 -2.59
C GLY A 45 16.73 0.08 -2.26
N ASP A 46 17.53 1.14 -2.50
CA ASP A 46 17.09 2.53 -2.37
C ASP A 46 15.93 2.84 -3.32
N ALA A 47 16.00 2.39 -4.57
CA ALA A 47 14.93 2.55 -5.54
C ALA A 47 13.64 1.84 -5.11
N LEU A 48 13.74 0.61 -4.59
CA LEU A 48 12.59 -0.15 -4.06
C LEU A 48 11.98 0.57 -2.84
N SER A 49 12.81 1.04 -1.91
CA SER A 49 12.38 1.82 -0.73
C SER A 49 11.65 3.11 -1.13
N ALA A 50 12.17 3.82 -2.14
CA ALA A 50 11.55 5.03 -2.67
C ALA A 50 10.20 4.75 -3.35
N GLU A 51 10.13 3.70 -4.18
CA GLU A 51 8.88 3.32 -4.87
C GLU A 51 7.82 2.87 -3.87
N ARG A 52 8.18 2.09 -2.84
CA ARG A 52 7.25 1.72 -1.76
C ARG A 52 6.62 2.94 -1.11
N ARG A 53 7.42 3.92 -0.68
CA ARG A 53 6.92 5.16 -0.06
C ARG A 53 5.99 5.93 -0.99
N LYS A 54 6.30 5.97 -2.29
CA LYS A 54 5.46 6.62 -3.31
C LYS A 54 4.12 5.88 -3.46
N LEU A 55 4.13 4.56 -3.53
CA LEU A 55 2.92 3.72 -3.63
C LEU A 55 2.06 3.83 -2.37
N GLU A 56 2.64 3.82 -1.17
CA GLU A 56 1.92 4.00 0.09
C GLU A 56 1.23 5.37 0.16
N ARG A 57 1.93 6.44 -0.23
CA ARG A 57 1.32 7.78 -0.33
C ARG A 57 0.19 7.83 -1.36
N ALA A 58 0.36 7.17 -2.51
CA ALA A 58 -0.67 7.09 -3.54
C ALA A 58 -1.91 6.34 -3.02
N LEU A 59 -1.72 5.21 -2.34
CA LEU A 59 -2.82 4.46 -1.71
C LEU A 59 -3.50 5.28 -0.61
N GLY A 60 -2.75 6.02 0.20
CA GLY A 60 -3.30 6.94 1.20
C GLY A 60 -4.24 7.97 0.58
N ARG A 61 -3.82 8.59 -0.54
CA ARG A 61 -4.67 9.51 -1.31
C ARG A 61 -5.89 8.82 -1.91
N ALA A 62 -5.75 7.62 -2.45
CA ALA A 62 -6.86 6.85 -3.02
C ALA A 62 -7.92 6.50 -1.94
N ARG A 63 -7.48 6.10 -0.74
CA ARG A 63 -8.37 5.87 0.41
C ARG A 63 -9.12 7.13 0.82
N ALA A 64 -8.43 8.28 0.88
CA ALA A 64 -9.07 9.55 1.20
C ALA A 64 -10.11 9.96 0.14
N ARG A 65 -9.79 9.79 -1.16
CA ARG A 65 -10.74 10.05 -2.25
C ARG A 65 -11.96 9.15 -2.16
N LEU A 66 -11.77 7.87 -1.85
CA LEU A 66 -12.88 6.94 -1.66
C LEU A 66 -13.78 7.39 -0.52
N ALA A 67 -13.22 7.72 0.66
CA ALA A 67 -14.01 8.20 1.79
C ALA A 67 -14.81 9.47 1.47
N VAL A 68 -14.24 10.39 0.67
CA VAL A 68 -14.96 11.59 0.22
C VAL A 68 -16.06 11.24 -0.79
N ALA A 69 -15.82 10.30 -1.70
CA ALA A 69 -16.83 9.88 -2.68
C ALA A 69 -18.00 9.16 -2.02
N ASP A 70 -17.70 8.30 -1.06
CA ASP A 70 -18.64 7.55 -0.20
C ASP A 70 -19.56 8.52 0.55
N ALA A 71 -18.97 9.46 1.31
CA ALA A 71 -19.72 10.48 2.04
C ALA A 71 -20.55 11.44 1.15
N GLN A 72 -20.23 11.54 -0.14
CA GLN A 72 -21.00 12.34 -1.10
C GLN A 72 -22.14 11.54 -1.75
N TRP A 73 -22.04 10.22 -1.77
CA TRP A 73 -23.04 9.35 -2.37
C TRP A 73 -24.30 9.29 -1.50
N ASP A 74 -24.16 9.12 -0.18
CA ASP A 74 -25.33 9.00 0.71
C ASP A 74 -26.30 10.17 0.65
N PRO A 75 -25.87 11.45 0.73
CA PRO A 75 -26.81 12.57 0.69
C PRO A 75 -27.53 12.68 -0.65
N GLU A 76 -26.87 12.32 -1.74
CA GLU A 76 -27.47 12.31 -3.08
C GLU A 76 -28.51 11.21 -3.22
N VAL A 77 -28.24 10.00 -2.70
CA VAL A 77 -29.21 8.90 -2.67
C VAL A 77 -30.41 9.23 -1.77
N ALA A 78 -30.19 9.84 -0.61
CA ALA A 78 -31.28 10.32 0.25
C ALA A 78 -32.14 11.36 -0.48
N ALA A 79 -31.50 12.32 -1.17
CA ALA A 79 -32.20 13.36 -1.91
C ALA A 79 -32.98 12.78 -3.10
N PHE A 80 -32.43 11.80 -3.82
CA PHE A 80 -33.14 11.06 -4.86
C PHE A 80 -34.35 10.32 -4.30
N GLY A 81 -34.16 9.62 -3.18
CA GLY A 81 -35.23 8.93 -2.47
C GLY A 81 -36.38 9.85 -2.09
N ARG A 82 -36.08 11.03 -1.54
CA ARG A 82 -37.07 12.05 -1.19
C ARG A 82 -37.87 12.53 -2.41
N ASP A 83 -37.17 12.90 -3.48
CA ASP A 83 -37.81 13.35 -4.73
C ASP A 83 -38.78 12.30 -5.32
N VAL A 84 -38.41 11.03 -5.27
CA VAL A 84 -39.26 9.92 -5.75
C VAL A 84 -40.50 9.74 -4.86
N VAL A 85 -40.36 9.86 -3.54
CA VAL A 85 -41.48 9.81 -2.59
C VAL A 85 -42.41 11.02 -2.77
N ASP A 86 -41.85 12.20 -3.00
CA ASP A 86 -42.63 13.42 -3.25
C ASP A 86 -43.46 13.29 -4.53
N LYS A 87 -42.89 12.70 -5.59
CA LYS A 87 -43.62 12.44 -6.84
C LYS A 87 -44.78 11.47 -6.70
N THR A 88 -44.74 10.54 -5.75
CA THR A 88 -45.87 9.64 -5.49
C THR A 88 -46.86 10.18 -4.47
N GLY A 89 -46.62 11.38 -3.91
CA GLY A 89 -47.40 11.93 -2.81
C GLY A 89 -47.27 11.08 -1.54
N GLY A 90 -46.11 10.47 -1.31
CA GLY A 90 -45.87 9.59 -0.17
C GLY A 90 -46.25 8.11 -0.39
N ARG A 91 -46.93 7.77 -1.49
CA ARG A 91 -47.37 6.40 -1.78
C ARG A 91 -46.20 5.52 -2.23
N ARG A 92 -46.00 4.39 -1.55
CA ARG A 92 -44.86 3.47 -1.80
C ARG A 92 -45.22 2.25 -2.63
N ASP A 93 -46.49 2.09 -2.95
CA ASP A 93 -47.08 0.99 -3.72
C ASP A 93 -47.31 1.36 -5.20
N VAL A 94 -47.01 2.60 -5.60
CA VAL A 94 -47.22 3.11 -6.96
C VAL A 94 -45.92 3.57 -7.63
N PRO A 95 -45.84 3.57 -8.97
CA PRO A 95 -44.73 4.20 -9.69
C PRO A 95 -44.69 5.73 -9.45
N PRO A 96 -43.49 6.36 -9.48
CA PRO A 96 -42.17 5.76 -9.73
C PRO A 96 -41.55 5.01 -8.54
N TYR A 97 -42.11 5.07 -7.33
CA TYR A 97 -41.49 4.45 -6.14
C TYR A 97 -41.23 2.94 -6.33
N THR A 98 -42.21 2.19 -6.83
CA THR A 98 -42.06 0.75 -7.09
C THR A 98 -41.14 0.41 -8.27
N ARG A 99 -40.80 1.37 -9.12
CA ARG A 99 -39.77 1.17 -10.17
C ARG A 99 -38.37 1.17 -9.55
N PHE A 100 -38.08 2.13 -8.69
CA PHE A 100 -36.74 2.33 -8.14
C PHE A 100 -36.48 1.56 -6.83
N PHE A 101 -37.49 1.43 -5.95
CA PHE A 101 -37.29 1.02 -4.55
C PHE A 101 -38.11 -0.19 -4.13
N LYS A 102 -38.59 -1.00 -5.09
CA LYS A 102 -39.34 -2.23 -4.79
C LYS A 102 -38.50 -3.25 -4.02
N VAL A 103 -37.20 -3.32 -4.31
CA VAL A 103 -36.28 -4.32 -3.72
C VAL A 103 -35.38 -3.68 -2.67
N VAL A 104 -34.88 -2.47 -2.93
CA VAL A 104 -33.92 -1.77 -2.06
C VAL A 104 -34.44 -0.36 -1.81
N SER A 105 -34.66 -0.01 -0.54
CA SER A 105 -34.95 1.38 -0.18
C SER A 105 -33.68 2.23 -0.21
N PRO A 106 -33.80 3.56 -0.37
CA PRO A 106 -32.65 4.46 -0.30
C PRO A 106 -31.83 4.29 0.98
N SER A 107 -32.51 4.15 2.12
CA SER A 107 -31.85 3.92 3.41
C SER A 107 -31.07 2.61 3.46
N ALA A 108 -31.66 1.52 2.94
CA ALA A 108 -30.98 0.23 2.90
C ALA A 108 -29.76 0.27 1.97
N ALA A 109 -29.83 1.08 0.91
CA ALA A 109 -28.72 1.26 -0.01
C ALA A 109 -27.54 2.01 0.60
N GLN A 110 -27.77 2.93 1.54
CA GLN A 110 -26.73 3.68 2.28
C GLN A 110 -26.00 2.82 3.32
N ASP A 111 -26.62 1.71 3.76
CA ASP A 111 -26.00 0.76 4.68
C ASP A 111 -25.17 -0.30 3.92
N PHE A 112 -25.00 -0.16 2.61
CA PHE A 112 -24.23 -1.10 1.81
C PHE A 112 -22.73 -0.84 1.93
N GLY A 113 -21.92 -1.80 1.47
CA GLY A 113 -20.53 -1.50 1.13
C GLY A 113 -20.43 -0.93 -0.27
N VAL A 114 -19.46 -0.06 -0.50
CA VAL A 114 -19.09 0.60 -1.78
C VAL A 114 -19.41 -0.18 -3.05
N GLU A 115 -19.04 -1.46 -3.13
CA GLU A 115 -19.27 -2.27 -4.33
C GLU A 115 -20.77 -2.44 -4.66
N ARG A 116 -21.58 -2.67 -3.63
CA ARG A 116 -23.03 -2.85 -3.76
C ARG A 116 -23.74 -1.51 -3.94
N GLU A 117 -23.24 -0.43 -3.36
CA GLU A 117 -23.71 0.94 -3.61
C GLU A 117 -23.53 1.34 -5.07
N VAL A 118 -22.32 1.14 -5.62
CA VAL A 118 -22.03 1.38 -7.03
C VAL A 118 -22.98 0.57 -7.90
N LYS A 119 -23.14 -0.73 -7.64
CA LYS A 119 -24.06 -1.57 -8.39
C LYS A 119 -25.50 -1.04 -8.33
N GLN A 120 -25.98 -0.68 -7.15
CA GLN A 120 -27.33 -0.17 -6.97
C GLN A 120 -27.53 1.19 -7.69
N GLY A 121 -26.54 2.08 -7.61
CA GLY A 121 -26.55 3.35 -8.33
C GLY A 121 -26.62 3.17 -9.84
N ARG A 122 -25.90 2.17 -10.40
CA ARG A 122 -26.01 1.80 -11.82
C ARG A 122 -27.40 1.30 -12.19
N GLU A 123 -27.99 0.42 -11.38
CA GLU A 123 -29.35 -0.08 -11.62
C GLU A 123 -30.39 1.06 -11.64
N TRP A 124 -30.26 2.05 -10.75
CA TRP A 124 -31.13 3.23 -10.77
C TRP A 124 -30.90 4.13 -11.98
N LEU A 125 -29.65 4.30 -12.41
CA LEU A 125 -29.33 5.05 -13.63
C LEU A 125 -29.88 4.35 -14.88
N ASP A 126 -29.82 3.02 -14.95
CA ASP A 126 -30.41 2.24 -16.04
C ASP A 126 -31.94 2.42 -16.06
N GLU A 127 -32.59 2.45 -14.89
CA GLU A 127 -34.03 2.69 -14.80
C GLU A 127 -34.42 4.12 -15.20
N LEU A 128 -33.64 5.13 -14.82
CA LEU A 128 -33.83 6.51 -15.27
C LEU A 128 -33.62 6.63 -16.80
N GLY A 129 -32.67 5.88 -17.35
CA GLY A 129 -32.35 5.85 -18.77
C GLY A 129 -33.46 5.25 -19.65
N ARG A 130 -34.43 4.53 -19.08
CA ARG A 130 -35.57 3.99 -19.85
C ARG A 130 -36.50 5.07 -20.39
N ASN A 131 -36.56 6.22 -19.74
CA ASN A 131 -37.40 7.33 -20.17
C ASN A 131 -36.69 8.68 -19.93
N PRO A 132 -35.72 9.05 -20.80
CA PRO A 132 -34.78 10.14 -20.52
C PRO A 132 -35.45 11.52 -20.45
N ASP A 133 -36.61 11.69 -21.08
CA ASP A 133 -37.35 12.95 -21.10
C ASP A 133 -38.20 13.17 -19.84
N GLU A 134 -38.31 12.19 -18.94
CA GLU A 134 -39.08 12.35 -17.72
C GLU A 134 -38.37 13.30 -16.72
N PRO A 135 -39.08 14.13 -15.95
CA PRO A 135 -38.42 15.12 -15.09
C PRO A 135 -37.52 14.52 -13.99
N LEU A 136 -37.71 13.25 -13.62
CA LEU A 136 -36.77 12.57 -12.71
C LEU A 136 -35.45 12.30 -13.43
N ALA A 137 -35.47 11.73 -14.63
CA ALA A 137 -34.27 11.41 -15.41
C ALA A 137 -33.46 12.68 -15.72
N LEU A 138 -34.11 13.75 -16.19
CA LEU A 138 -33.44 15.02 -16.47
C LEU A 138 -32.67 15.59 -15.27
N LYS A 139 -33.23 15.46 -14.06
CA LYS A 139 -32.60 15.94 -12.82
C LYS A 139 -31.54 14.98 -12.28
N TRP A 140 -31.86 13.70 -12.24
CA TRP A 140 -31.13 12.72 -11.44
C TRP A 140 -30.08 11.93 -12.21
N THR A 141 -30.26 11.68 -13.51
CA THR A 141 -29.23 11.02 -14.31
C THR A 141 -27.88 11.71 -14.21
N PRO A 142 -27.75 13.05 -14.40
CA PRO A 142 -26.45 13.71 -14.26
C PRO A 142 -25.92 13.72 -12.82
N ARG A 143 -26.80 13.86 -11.81
CA ARG A 143 -26.39 13.97 -10.40
C ARG A 143 -25.96 12.63 -9.82
N LEU A 144 -26.83 11.61 -9.90
CA LEU A 144 -26.52 10.24 -9.47
C LEU A 144 -25.40 9.64 -10.31
N GLY A 145 -25.36 9.95 -11.61
CA GLY A 145 -24.29 9.55 -12.52
C GLY A 145 -22.94 10.02 -11.99
N ALA A 146 -22.80 11.33 -11.76
CA ALA A 146 -21.56 11.92 -11.28
C ALA A 146 -21.07 11.31 -9.95
N VAL A 147 -21.94 11.14 -8.95
CA VAL A 147 -21.51 10.57 -7.65
C VAL A 147 -21.24 9.07 -7.73
N THR A 148 -22.00 8.30 -8.51
CA THR A 148 -21.79 6.86 -8.69
C THR A 148 -20.51 6.59 -9.49
N ASP A 149 -20.25 7.37 -10.55
CA ASP A 149 -19.00 7.32 -11.32
C ASP A 149 -17.78 7.65 -10.45
N LYS A 150 -17.90 8.69 -9.62
CA LYS A 150 -16.84 9.09 -8.69
C LYS A 150 -16.56 8.01 -7.66
N LEU A 151 -17.60 7.40 -7.08
CA LEU A 151 -17.47 6.30 -6.10
C LEU A 151 -16.80 5.08 -6.72
N ASP A 152 -17.26 4.66 -7.91
CA ASP A 152 -16.70 3.53 -8.67
C ASP A 152 -15.22 3.78 -9.05
N GLY A 153 -14.92 4.97 -9.59
CA GLY A 153 -13.57 5.38 -9.93
C GLY A 153 -12.63 5.36 -8.72
N ALA A 154 -13.06 5.93 -7.59
CA ALA A 154 -12.25 5.95 -6.36
C ALA A 154 -12.04 4.54 -5.78
N SER A 155 -13.05 3.67 -5.85
CA SER A 155 -12.96 2.27 -5.44
C SER A 155 -11.92 1.51 -6.26
N LYS A 156 -11.95 1.68 -7.59
CA LYS A 156 -10.96 1.11 -8.52
C LYS A 156 -9.55 1.65 -8.28
N GLU A 157 -9.38 2.95 -8.03
CA GLU A 157 -8.08 3.53 -7.66
C GLU A 157 -7.52 2.89 -6.38
N ARG A 158 -8.33 2.70 -5.34
CA ARG A 158 -7.91 2.01 -4.10
C ARG A 158 -7.50 0.57 -4.39
N ALA A 159 -8.30 -0.17 -5.16
CA ALA A 159 -8.01 -1.56 -5.51
C ALA A 159 -6.69 -1.68 -6.29
N ASN A 160 -6.45 -0.78 -7.26
CA ASN A 160 -5.22 -0.74 -8.02
C ASN A 160 -4.00 -0.39 -7.14
N GLY A 161 -4.15 0.55 -6.21
CA GLY A 161 -3.10 0.88 -5.24
C GLY A 161 -2.72 -0.29 -4.34
N LEU A 162 -3.71 -1.08 -3.89
CA LEU A 162 -3.46 -2.31 -3.11
C LEU A 162 -2.72 -3.37 -3.93
N ARG A 163 -3.13 -3.61 -5.18
CA ARG A 163 -2.44 -4.54 -6.09
C ARG A 163 -1.00 -4.11 -6.36
N ALA A 164 -0.77 -2.82 -6.58
CA ALA A 164 0.57 -2.28 -6.81
C ALA A 164 1.49 -2.50 -5.60
N LEU A 165 1.00 -2.28 -4.38
CA LEU A 165 1.77 -2.58 -3.16
C LEU A 165 2.05 -4.07 -2.99
N ALA A 166 1.12 -4.95 -3.35
CA ALA A 166 1.34 -6.39 -3.29
C ALA A 166 2.46 -6.84 -4.25
N LEU A 167 2.41 -6.38 -5.51
CA LEU A 167 3.46 -6.64 -6.50
C LEU A 167 4.83 -6.07 -6.08
N GLN A 168 4.81 -4.88 -5.46
CA GLN A 168 6.01 -4.29 -4.88
C GLN A 168 6.57 -5.18 -3.77
N GLY A 169 5.73 -5.71 -2.88
CA GLY A 169 6.15 -6.64 -1.82
C GLY A 169 6.89 -7.88 -2.36
N THR A 170 6.37 -8.50 -3.42
CA THR A 170 7.08 -9.62 -4.09
C THR A 170 8.43 -9.20 -4.66
N SER A 171 8.53 -7.98 -5.22
CA SER A 171 9.79 -7.46 -5.75
C SER A 171 10.83 -7.24 -4.65
N GLU A 172 10.39 -6.86 -3.45
CA GLU A 172 11.23 -6.67 -2.27
C GLU A 172 11.74 -8.01 -1.71
N GLU A 173 10.88 -9.04 -1.67
CA GLU A 173 11.27 -10.39 -1.26
C GLU A 173 12.34 -10.98 -2.19
N LEU A 174 12.11 -10.93 -3.51
CA LEU A 174 13.08 -11.40 -4.51
C LEU A 174 14.41 -10.65 -4.43
N TYR A 175 14.38 -9.35 -4.13
CA TYR A 175 15.59 -8.57 -3.93
C TYR A 175 16.43 -9.05 -2.73
N VAL A 176 15.78 -9.43 -1.62
CA VAL A 176 16.50 -10.00 -0.46
C VAL A 176 17.07 -11.38 -0.78
N GLU A 177 16.34 -12.19 -1.56
CA GLU A 177 16.84 -13.48 -2.06
C GLU A 177 18.06 -13.32 -2.98
N ASP A 178 18.03 -12.35 -3.90
CA ASP A 178 19.16 -12.00 -4.76
C ASP A 178 20.40 -11.65 -3.91
N ILE A 179 20.24 -10.82 -2.88
CA ILE A 179 21.35 -10.44 -1.99
C ILE A 179 21.92 -11.67 -1.28
N ASN A 180 21.06 -12.55 -0.77
CA ASN A 180 21.50 -13.76 -0.08
C ASN A 180 22.34 -14.67 -0.96
N LEU A 181 21.96 -14.80 -2.23
CA LEU A 181 22.72 -15.56 -3.22
C LEU A 181 24.07 -14.90 -3.55
N GLU A 182 24.11 -13.56 -3.63
CA GLU A 182 25.35 -12.83 -3.85
C GLU A 182 26.27 -12.80 -2.62
N LEU A 183 25.72 -12.88 -1.40
CA LEU A 183 26.51 -13.04 -0.17
C LEU A 183 27.29 -14.37 -0.18
N ASP A 184 26.67 -15.45 -0.62
CA ASP A 184 27.33 -16.76 -0.72
C ASP A 184 28.47 -16.73 -1.74
N ARG A 185 28.23 -16.09 -2.90
CA ARG A 185 29.24 -15.90 -3.94
C ARG A 185 30.41 -15.06 -3.42
N LEU A 186 30.10 -13.94 -2.74
CA LEU A 186 31.11 -13.08 -2.15
C LEU A 186 31.96 -13.82 -1.10
N GLU A 187 31.38 -14.59 -0.18
CA GLU A 187 32.18 -15.36 0.78
C GLU A 187 33.09 -16.36 0.08
N GLY A 188 32.59 -17.00 -0.99
CA GLY A 188 33.39 -17.90 -1.83
C GLY A 188 34.59 -17.21 -2.47
N ASP A 189 34.39 -16.05 -3.07
CA ASP A 189 35.45 -15.29 -3.74
C ASP A 189 36.45 -14.69 -2.74
N LEU A 190 35.98 -14.18 -1.60
CA LEU A 190 36.85 -13.70 -0.52
C LEU A 190 37.72 -14.83 0.07
N LYS A 191 37.19 -16.05 0.20
CA LYS A 191 37.97 -17.23 0.65
C LYS A 191 39.07 -17.61 -0.34
N LYS A 192 38.86 -17.41 -1.65
CA LYS A 192 39.87 -17.65 -2.69
C LYS A 192 40.96 -16.57 -2.66
N LEU A 193 40.58 -15.30 -2.49
CA LEU A 193 41.50 -14.17 -2.42
C LEU A 193 42.34 -14.17 -1.13
N PHE A 194 41.77 -14.65 -0.01
CA PHE A 194 42.41 -14.65 1.30
C PHE A 194 42.45 -16.05 1.93
N PRO A 195 43.20 -17.00 1.35
CA PRO A 195 43.27 -18.36 1.85
C PRO A 195 43.86 -18.38 3.28
N GLY A 196 43.20 -19.10 4.18
CA GLY A 196 43.64 -19.22 5.59
C GLY A 196 43.41 -17.97 6.45
N GLN A 197 42.73 -16.93 5.95
CA GLN A 197 42.46 -15.69 6.70
C GLN A 197 40.95 -15.50 7.01
N PRO A 198 40.31 -16.40 7.79
CA PRO A 198 38.86 -16.36 8.01
C PRO A 198 38.39 -15.08 8.72
N LYS A 199 39.24 -14.47 9.56
CA LYS A 199 38.92 -13.19 10.23
C LYS A 199 38.81 -12.04 9.24
N ARG A 200 39.65 -12.03 8.20
CA ARG A 200 39.63 -11.00 7.15
C ARG A 200 38.36 -11.14 6.30
N VAL A 201 38.04 -12.37 5.88
CA VAL A 201 36.77 -12.66 5.16
C VAL A 201 35.56 -12.22 6.00
N ALA A 202 35.55 -12.54 7.29
CA ALA A 202 34.45 -12.18 8.19
C ALA A 202 34.32 -10.67 8.42
N ALA A 203 35.36 -9.87 8.22
CA ALA A 203 35.30 -8.42 8.37
C ALA A 203 34.48 -7.76 7.25
N PHE A 204 34.62 -8.24 6.00
CA PHE A 204 33.79 -7.76 4.88
C PHE A 204 32.31 -8.11 5.05
N LEU A 205 32.01 -9.22 5.74
CA LEU A 205 30.64 -9.70 5.98
C LEU A 205 30.07 -9.26 7.32
N GLU A 206 30.79 -8.45 8.09
CA GLU A 206 30.31 -7.93 9.38
C GLU A 206 28.92 -7.29 9.27
N PRO A 207 28.61 -6.44 8.26
CA PRO A 207 27.33 -5.75 8.17
C PRO A 207 26.10 -6.67 8.12
N THR A 208 26.28 -7.94 7.75
CA THR A 208 25.20 -8.94 7.69
C THR A 208 24.88 -9.57 9.05
N ARG A 209 25.71 -9.30 10.07
CA ARG A 209 25.49 -9.82 11.41
C ARG A 209 24.27 -9.16 12.05
N PRO A 210 23.38 -9.93 12.71
CA PRO A 210 22.29 -9.37 13.47
C PRO A 210 22.86 -8.47 14.56
N LYS A 211 22.48 -7.18 14.56
CA LYS A 211 22.76 -6.31 15.70
C LYS A 211 22.10 -6.93 16.94
N ARG A 212 22.91 -7.42 17.88
CA ARG A 212 22.41 -7.82 19.19
C ARG A 212 21.78 -6.58 19.82
N LYS A 213 20.49 -6.67 20.14
CA LYS A 213 19.77 -5.67 20.93
C LYS A 213 20.54 -5.56 22.26
N ARG A 214 21.35 -4.52 22.45
CA ARG A 214 21.87 -4.18 23.78
C ARG A 214 20.65 -3.78 24.60
N GLU A 215 20.46 -4.48 25.72
CA GLU A 215 19.47 -4.17 26.74
C GLU A 215 19.53 -2.67 27.04
N ALA A 216 18.43 -1.99 26.75
CA ALA A 216 18.18 -0.61 27.17
C ALA A 216 17.44 -0.62 28.51
N ASP A 217 17.90 -1.48 29.44
CA ASP A 217 17.42 -1.61 30.83
C ASP A 217 18.65 -1.62 31.74
N SER A 218 19.23 -0.43 31.97
CA SER A 218 20.18 -0.18 33.07
C SER A 218 20.56 1.30 33.12
N ALA A 219 19.55 2.13 33.39
CA ALA A 219 19.74 3.48 33.95
C ALA A 219 18.42 3.99 34.55
N ASP A 220 17.82 3.22 35.46
CA ASP A 220 16.87 3.75 36.44
C ASP A 220 17.02 2.99 37.76
N GLU A 221 18.23 3.05 38.31
CA GLU A 221 18.45 2.78 39.73
C GLU A 221 19.28 3.93 40.30
N GLY A 222 18.68 4.65 41.26
CA GLY A 222 19.42 5.28 42.34
C GLY A 222 19.63 6.79 42.26
N GLN A 223 18.61 7.56 42.65
CA GLN A 223 18.87 8.71 43.52
C GLN A 223 17.73 8.90 44.51
N ASP A 224 17.74 8.08 45.56
CA ASP A 224 17.33 8.53 46.89
C ASP A 224 18.31 9.62 47.36
N GLY A 225 17.77 10.73 47.87
CA GLY A 225 18.56 11.86 48.37
C GLY A 225 17.68 12.95 48.96
N GLU A 226 17.35 12.76 50.24
CA GLU A 226 16.69 13.67 51.19
C GLU A 226 17.10 15.14 51.09
N GLY A 227 16.18 16.06 51.46
CA GLY A 227 16.59 17.43 51.76
C GLY A 227 15.47 18.44 52.06
N SER A 228 14.94 18.37 53.28
CA SER A 228 14.26 19.43 54.08
C SER A 228 12.88 19.97 53.64
#